data_AF-A0A8T0F1K8-F1
#
_entry.id   AF-A0A8T0F1K8-F1
#
_cell.length_a   1.000
_cell.length_b   1.000
_cell.length_c   1.000
_cell.angle_alpha   90.00
_cell.angle_beta   90.00
_cell.angle_gamma   90.00
#
_symmetry.space_group_name_H-M   'P 1'
#
loop_
_entity.id
_entity.type
_entity.pdbx_description
1 polymer ?
#
loop_
_entity_poly.entity_id
_entity_poly.type
_entity_poly.pdbx_seq_one_letter_code
_entity_poly.pdbx_strand_id
1 'polypeptide(L)'
;MDDLMAGAKSNEEAIALIQKLSEILDVGGFRLRKWRSNSPYVLNNLAESLCANESSVEIHPENCSKTLGFNWDSFTDCFVFKIDFENEITKRSFLSQSARLFDPLDFLSPCTILITFFLSAVMVAET
;
A
#
# COMPACT_ATOMS: atom_id res chain seq x y z
N MET A 1 13.99 0.47 -1.71
CA MET A 1 12.55 0.74 -1.69
C MET A 1 12.16 0.70 -3.13
N ASP A 2 11.37 -0.30 -3.51
CA ASP A 2 11.35 -0.79 -4.89
C ASP A 2 9.98 -0.59 -5.55
N ASP A 3 9.03 0.01 -4.81
CA ASP A 3 7.68 0.33 -5.26
C ASP A 3 7.61 1.78 -5.76
N LEU A 4 6.98 1.99 -6.91
CA LEU A 4 6.66 3.31 -7.46
C LEU A 4 5.14 3.50 -7.46
N MET A 5 4.66 4.54 -6.77
CA MET A 5 3.27 4.99 -6.85
C MET A 5 3.20 6.37 -7.48
N ALA A 6 2.34 6.50 -8.48
CA ALA A 6 2.04 7.74 -9.17
C ALA A 6 0.55 7.79 -9.52
N GLY A 7 0.00 9.00 -9.62
CA GLY A 7 -1.39 9.25 -9.99
C GLY A 7 -1.50 10.25 -11.13
N ALA A 8 -2.63 10.22 -11.83
CA ALA A 8 -2.97 11.16 -12.91
C ALA A 8 -4.45 11.54 -12.81
N LYS A 9 -4.87 12.60 -13.53
CA LYS A 9 -6.25 13.11 -13.46
C LYS A 9 -7.19 12.43 -14.45
N SER A 10 -6.65 11.79 -15.49
CA SER A 10 -7.41 10.98 -16.45
C SER A 10 -6.72 9.65 -16.71
N ASN A 11 -7.47 8.70 -17.30
CA ASN A 11 -6.95 7.40 -17.69
C ASN A 11 -5.87 7.53 -18.77
N GLU A 12 -6.05 8.43 -19.73
CA GLU A 12 -5.12 8.66 -20.84
C GLU A 12 -3.80 9.26 -20.34
N GLU A 13 -3.88 10.22 -19.41
CA GLU A 13 -2.70 10.77 -18.75
C GLU A 13 -1.97 9.70 -17.93
N ALA A 14 -2.71 8.83 -17.23
CA ALA A 14 -2.12 7.72 -16.47
C ALA A 14 -1.33 6.77 -17.38
N ILE A 15 -1.91 6.38 -18.52
CA ILE A 15 -1.26 5.48 -19.48
C ILE A 15 0.00 6.13 -20.05
N ALA A 16 -0.08 7.40 -20.48
CA ALA A 16 1.07 8.13 -21.02
C ALA A 16 2.19 8.28 -19.98
N LEU A 17 1.82 8.53 -18.72
CA LEU A 17 2.77 8.64 -17.60
C LEU A 17 3.46 7.30 -17.33
N ILE A 18 2.72 6.20 -17.33
CA ILE A 18 3.28 4.85 -17.15
C ILE A 18 4.28 4.50 -18.25
N GLN A 19 3.93 4.76 -19.52
CA GLN A 19 4.82 4.51 -20.66
C GLN A 19 6.11 5.32 -20.53
N LYS A 20 5.99 6.62 -20.28
CA LYS A 20 7.14 7.51 -20.11
C LYS A 20 8.05 7.10 -18.95
N LEU A 21 7.47 6.72 -17.81
CA LEU A 21 8.25 6.24 -16.66
C LEU A 21 8.95 4.93 -16.97
N SER A 22 8.29 4.02 -17.67
CA SER A 22 8.86 2.73 -18.08
C SER A 22 10.08 2.93 -18.98
N GLU A 23 9.97 3.79 -19.99
CA GLU A 23 11.09 4.11 -20.89
C GLU A 23 12.27 4.72 -20.14
N ILE A 24 12.02 5.72 -19.28
CA ILE A 24 13.09 6.41 -18.54
C ILE A 24 13.81 5.46 -17.58
N LEU A 25 13.07 4.62 -16.87
CA LEU A 25 13.64 3.70 -15.89
C LEU A 25 14.34 2.52 -16.55
N ASP A 26 13.87 2.08 -17.72
CA ASP A 26 14.53 1.02 -18.51
C ASP A 26 15.92 1.46 -19.00
N VAL A 27 16.10 2.74 -19.35
CA VAL A 27 17.44 3.32 -19.64
C VAL A 27 18.38 3.19 -18.45
N GLY A 28 17.86 3.28 -17.23
CA GLY A 28 18.61 3.07 -16.00
C GLY A 28 18.78 1.59 -15.60
N GLY A 29 18.25 0.65 -16.39
CA GLY A 29 18.21 -0.78 -16.06
C GLY A 29 17.16 -1.14 -14.99
N PHE A 30 16.30 -0.19 -14.61
CA PHE A 30 15.23 -0.37 -13.63
C PHE A 30 13.93 -0.76 -14.33
N ARG A 31 13.76 -2.07 -14.54
CA ARG A 31 12.57 -2.57 -15.20
C ARG A 31 11.38 -2.65 -14.25
N LEU A 32 10.36 -1.83 -14.50
CA LEU A 32 9.09 -1.86 -13.77
C LEU A 32 8.30 -3.14 -14.11
N ARG A 33 7.77 -3.79 -13.08
CA ARG A 33 6.99 -5.04 -13.16
C ARG A 33 5.80 -4.94 -12.20
N LYS A 34 4.81 -5.84 -12.37
CA LYS A 34 3.65 -5.98 -11.47
C LYS A 34 2.76 -4.72 -11.39
N TRP A 35 2.21 -4.32 -12.54
CA TRP A 35 1.36 -3.14 -12.64
C TRP A 35 0.00 -3.32 -11.96
N ARG A 36 -0.47 -2.24 -11.33
CA ARG A 36 -1.77 -2.15 -10.63
C ARG A 36 -2.37 -0.77 -10.82
N SER A 37 -3.69 -0.71 -10.91
CA SER A 37 -4.45 0.54 -11.05
C SER A 37 -5.84 0.36 -10.49
N ASN A 38 -6.45 1.45 -10.03
CA ASN A 38 -7.86 1.54 -9.69
C ASN A 38 -8.78 1.58 -10.92
N SER A 39 -8.21 1.72 -12.11
CA SER A 39 -8.94 1.76 -13.37
C SER A 39 -8.67 0.50 -14.19
N PRO A 40 -9.67 -0.38 -14.41
CA PRO A 40 -9.48 -1.54 -15.27
C PRO A 40 -9.19 -1.14 -16.72
N TYR A 41 -9.66 0.04 -17.16
CA TYR A 41 -9.33 0.59 -18.46
C TYR A 41 -7.82 0.81 -18.63
N VAL A 42 -7.17 1.37 -17.61
CA VAL A 42 -5.70 1.58 -17.63
C VAL A 42 -4.98 0.25 -17.72
N LEU A 43 -5.38 -0.76 -16.93
CA LEU A 43 -4.74 -2.09 -16.94
C LEU A 43 -4.87 -2.79 -18.29
N ASN A 44 -6.05 -2.75 -18.92
CA ASN A 44 -6.28 -3.39 -20.21
C ASN A 44 -5.47 -2.74 -21.33
N ASN A 45 -5.41 -1.41 -21.38
CA ASN A 45 -4.59 -0.69 -22.37
C ASN A 45 -3.08 -0.82 -22.09
N LEU A 46 -2.69 -1.02 -20.82
CA LEU A 46 -1.31 -1.35 -20.47
C LEU A 46 -0.90 -2.71 -21.02
N ALA A 47 -1.77 -3.71 -20.92
CA ALA A 47 -1.50 -5.03 -21.43
C ALA A 47 -1.23 -4.98 -22.95
N GLU A 48 -2.03 -4.25 -23.71
CA GLU A 48 -1.81 -4.11 -25.15
C GLU A 48 -0.52 -3.36 -25.50
N SER A 49 -0.17 -2.31 -24.74
CA SER A 49 1.00 -1.47 -25.06
C SER A 49 2.34 -2.00 -24.51
N LEU A 50 2.34 -2.68 -23.36
CA LEU A 50 3.54 -3.21 -22.70
C LEU A 50 3.73 -4.72 -22.87
N CYS A 51 2.65 -5.53 -22.95
CA CYS A 51 2.78 -6.99 -23.17
C CYS A 51 3.06 -7.37 -24.63
N ALA A 52 2.97 -6.44 -25.58
CA ALA A 52 3.37 -6.70 -26.97
C ALA A 52 4.83 -7.19 -27.09
N ASN A 53 5.66 -6.99 -26.06
CA ASN A 53 7.04 -7.43 -26.03
C ASN A 53 7.41 -8.46 -24.94
N GLU A 54 6.58 -8.76 -23.93
CA GLU A 54 6.99 -9.74 -22.90
C GLU A 54 5.89 -10.49 -22.15
N SER A 55 6.15 -11.79 -21.95
CA SER A 55 5.40 -12.77 -21.14
C SER A 55 5.53 -12.60 -19.62
N SER A 56 6.08 -11.48 -19.14
CA SER A 56 6.50 -11.28 -17.73
C SER A 56 5.66 -10.24 -16.97
N VAL A 57 4.72 -9.57 -17.65
CA VAL A 57 3.88 -8.54 -17.05
C VAL A 57 2.70 -9.19 -16.32
N GLU A 58 2.90 -9.47 -15.03
CA GLU A 58 1.81 -9.91 -14.16
C GLU A 58 0.92 -8.71 -13.78
N ILE A 59 -0.30 -8.69 -14.31
CA ILE A 59 -1.34 -7.75 -13.90
C ILE A 59 -2.16 -8.44 -12.81
N HIS A 60 -2.18 -7.84 -11.61
CA HIS A 60 -2.90 -8.39 -10.45
C HIS A 60 -4.09 -7.49 -10.11
N PRO A 61 -5.29 -7.73 -10.67
CA PRO A 61 -6.45 -6.90 -10.42
C PRO A 61 -7.11 -7.10 -9.05
N GLU A 62 -6.86 -8.23 -8.36
CA GLU A 62 -7.82 -8.75 -7.35
C GLU A 62 -7.23 -9.03 -5.95
N ASN A 63 -6.01 -8.60 -5.62
CA ASN A 63 -5.42 -8.91 -4.33
C ASN A 63 -4.83 -7.67 -3.67
N CYS A 64 -5.25 -7.32 -2.45
CA CYS A 64 -4.53 -6.35 -1.61
C CYS A 64 -3.01 -6.64 -1.66
N SER A 65 -2.19 -5.70 -2.17
CA SER A 65 -0.73 -5.81 -2.07
C SER A 65 -0.24 -5.02 -0.89
N LYS A 66 0.82 -5.51 -0.26
CA LYS A 66 1.67 -4.66 0.56
C LYS A 66 2.40 -3.69 -0.37
N THR A 67 2.07 -2.41 -0.28
CA THR A 67 2.73 -1.31 -0.98
C THR A 67 3.12 -0.27 0.06
N LEU A 68 4.41 0.10 0.12
CA LEU A 68 4.97 0.97 1.19
C LEU A 68 4.70 0.50 2.63
N GLY A 69 4.51 -0.80 2.85
CA GLY A 69 4.19 -1.37 4.17
C GLY A 69 2.71 -1.37 4.54
N PHE A 70 1.84 -0.79 3.71
CA PHE A 70 0.38 -0.81 3.86
C PHE A 70 -0.25 -1.80 2.89
N ASN A 71 -1.42 -2.38 3.23
CA ASN A 71 -2.19 -3.07 2.22
C ASN A 71 -2.97 -2.04 1.42
N TRP A 72 -2.80 -1.99 0.10
CA TRP A 72 -3.61 -1.16 -0.78
C TRP A 72 -4.56 -2.04 -1.57
N ASP A 73 -5.86 -1.73 -1.48
CA ASP A 73 -6.88 -2.23 -2.38
C ASP A 73 -7.01 -1.26 -3.55
N SER A 74 -6.47 -1.67 -4.70
CA SER A 74 -6.52 -0.86 -5.90
C SER A 74 -7.95 -0.67 -6.40
N PHE A 75 -8.86 -1.61 -6.21
CA PHE A 75 -10.22 -1.50 -6.75
C PHE A 75 -11.04 -0.41 -6.06
N THR A 76 -10.93 -0.33 -4.73
CA THR A 76 -11.62 0.68 -3.92
C THR A 76 -10.79 1.95 -3.71
N ASP A 77 -9.54 1.96 -4.20
CA ASP A 77 -8.55 3.02 -3.98
C ASP A 77 -8.37 3.37 -2.50
N CYS A 78 -8.33 2.33 -1.66
CA CYS A 78 -8.31 2.47 -0.20
C CYS A 78 -7.13 1.72 0.41
N PHE A 79 -6.51 2.32 1.43
CA PHE A 79 -5.57 1.60 2.29
C PHE A 79 -6.34 0.76 3.30
N VAL A 80 -5.98 -0.52 3.40
CA VAL A 80 -6.64 -1.52 4.23
C VAL A 80 -5.75 -1.86 5.42
N PHE A 81 -6.27 -1.57 6.61
CA PHE A 81 -5.65 -1.94 7.88
C PHE A 81 -6.37 -3.17 8.45
N LYS A 82 -5.68 -4.31 8.48
CA LYS A 82 -6.18 -5.50 9.17
C LYS A 82 -5.68 -5.47 10.60
N ILE A 83 -6.61 -5.31 11.54
CA ILE A 83 -6.31 -5.29 12.96
C ILE A 83 -7.03 -6.48 13.58
N ASP A 84 -6.26 -7.53 13.84
CA ASP A 84 -6.74 -8.71 14.55
C ASP A 84 -6.41 -8.53 16.04
N PHE A 85 -7.45 -8.40 16.87
CA PHE A 85 -7.30 -8.29 18.30
C PHE A 85 -7.35 -9.68 18.96
N GLU A 86 -6.45 -9.91 19.91
CA GLU A 86 -6.50 -11.10 20.78
C GLU A 86 -7.52 -10.87 21.90
N ASN A 87 -8.37 -11.88 22.17
CA ASN A 87 -9.43 -11.77 23.17
C ASN A 87 -8.92 -11.64 24.62
N GLU A 88 -7.69 -12.08 24.89
CA GLU A 88 -7.08 -11.97 26.22
C GLU A 88 -6.30 -10.67 26.37
N ILE A 89 -6.82 -9.78 27.21
CA ILE A 89 -6.20 -8.47 27.48
C ILE A 89 -5.30 -8.60 28.71
N THR A 90 -3.99 -8.61 28.46
CA THR A 90 -2.94 -8.46 29.47
C THR A 90 -2.12 -7.23 29.10
N LYS A 91 -1.36 -6.65 30.05
CA LYS A 91 -0.45 -5.52 29.74
C LYS A 91 0.49 -5.85 28.57
N ARG A 92 1.01 -7.09 28.53
CA ARG A 92 1.88 -7.57 27.45
C ARG A 92 1.14 -7.72 26.12
N SER A 93 -0.06 -8.31 26.10
CA SER A 93 -0.82 -8.46 24.85
C SER A 93 -1.31 -7.11 24.34
N PHE A 94 -1.67 -6.16 25.21
CA PHE A 94 -2.02 -4.80 24.83
C PHE A 94 -0.85 -4.07 24.17
N LEU A 95 0.34 -4.08 24.80
CA LEU A 95 1.57 -3.50 24.23
C LEU A 95 1.92 -4.11 22.87
N SER A 96 1.85 -5.43 22.76
CA SER A 96 2.09 -6.16 21.50
C SER A 96 1.11 -5.73 20.41
N GLN A 97 -0.19 -5.67 20.71
CA GLN A 97 -1.22 -5.25 19.76
C GLN A 97 -1.07 -3.79 19.35
N SER A 98 -0.75 -2.89 20.29
CA SER A 98 -0.49 -1.48 19.98
C SER A 98 0.73 -1.29 19.07
N ALA A 99 1.79 -2.07 19.27
CA ALA A 99 2.99 -1.99 18.43
C ALA A 99 2.76 -2.51 17.01
N ARG A 100 1.79 -3.41 16.81
CA ARG A 100 1.37 -3.87 15.47
C ARG A 100 0.60 -2.80 14.69
N LEU A 101 -0.06 -1.88 15.39
CA LEU A 101 -0.72 -0.72 14.79
C LEU A 101 0.32 0.36 14.46
N PHE A 102 1.24 0.02 13.55
CA PHE A 102 2.23 0.94 13.05
C PHE A 102 1.62 1.80 11.93
N ASP A 103 1.61 3.11 12.15
CA ASP A 103 1.04 4.08 11.21
C ASP A 103 2.07 5.17 10.89
N PRO A 104 2.96 4.94 9.91
CA PRO A 104 4.03 5.87 9.59
C PRO A 104 3.55 7.16 8.90
N LEU A 105 2.28 7.23 8.48
CA LEU A 105 1.69 8.38 7.78
C LEU A 105 0.58 9.06 8.59
N ASP A 106 0.37 8.65 9.84
CA ASP A 106 -0.66 9.18 10.75
C ASP A 106 -2.11 9.10 10.21
N PHE A 107 -2.42 8.18 9.30
CA PHE A 107 -3.78 7.97 8.80
C PHE A 107 -4.78 7.52 9.88
N LEU A 108 -4.29 6.77 10.86
CA LEU A 108 -5.00 6.26 12.03
C LEU A 108 -4.72 7.10 13.28
N SER A 109 -4.22 8.33 13.14
CA SER A 109 -3.90 9.22 14.26
C SER A 109 -4.99 9.30 15.34
N PRO A 110 -6.29 9.43 15.00
CA PRO A 110 -7.35 9.43 16.03
C PRO A 110 -7.39 8.16 16.89
N CYS A 111 -7.03 7.01 16.32
CA CYS A 111 -6.97 5.72 17.03
C CYS A 111 -5.65 5.55 17.80
N THR A 112 -4.51 5.91 17.19
CA THR A 112 -3.18 5.74 17.79
C THR A 112 -2.93 6.71 18.95
N ILE A 113 -3.53 7.90 18.94
CA ILE A 113 -3.46 8.85 20.07
C ILE A 113 -4.12 8.26 21.32
N LEU A 114 -5.31 7.68 21.19
CA LEU A 114 -6.00 7.05 22.32
C LEU A 114 -5.17 5.90 22.89
N ILE A 115 -4.62 5.05 22.02
CA ILE A 115 -3.75 3.95 22.42
C ILE A 115 -2.51 4.47 23.16
N THR A 116 -1.88 5.53 22.67
CA THR A 116 -0.71 6.16 23.31
C THR A 116 -1.04 6.70 24.69
N PHE A 117 -2.21 7.33 24.85
CA PHE A 117 -2.68 7.79 26.16
C PHE A 117 -2.87 6.62 27.13
N PHE A 118 -3.56 5.55 26.71
CA PHE A 118 -3.74 4.35 27.53
C PHE A 118 -2.41 3.66 27.87
N LEU A 119 -1.48 3.58 26.91
CA LEU A 119 -0.13 3.06 27.13
C LEU A 119 0.60 3.85 28.22
N SER A 120 0.53 5.18 28.18
CA SER A 120 1.14 6.04 29.21
C SER A 120 0.55 5.77 30.59
N ALA A 121 -0.77 5.61 30.70
CA ALA A 121 -1.43 5.32 31.97
C ALA A 121 -1.04 3.93 32.54
N VAL A 122 -1.01 2.90 31.68
CA VAL A 122 -0.63 1.52 32.07
C VAL A 122 0.85 1.41 32.45
N MET A 123 1.71 2.24 31.88
CA MET A 123 3.13 2.32 32.24
C MET A 123 3.34 3.02 33.59
N VAL A 124 2.58 4.08 33.88
CA VAL A 124 2.71 4.89 35.11
C VAL A 124 2.07 4.22 36.33
N ALA A 125 1.02 3.41 36.15
CA ALA A 125 0.35 2.71 37.27
C ALA A 125 1.20 1.65 38.00
N GLU A 126 2.45 1.40 37.56
CA GLU A 126 3.39 0.45 38.16
C GLU A 126 4.62 1.12 38.82
N THR A 127 4.60 2.44 39.01
CA THR A 127 5.58 3.17 39.85
C THR A 127 4.97 3.63 41.16
#